data_AF-A0A0G3GS43-F1
#
_entry.id   AF-A0A0G3GS43-F1
#
_cell.length_a   1.000
_cell.length_b   1.000
_cell.length_c   1.000
_cell.angle_alpha   90.00
_cell.angle_beta   90.00
_cell.angle_gamma   90.00
#
_symmetry.space_group_name_H-M   'P 1'
#
loop_
_entity.id
_entity.type
_entity.pdbx_description
1 polymer ?
#
loop_
_entity_poly.entity_id
_entity_poly.type
_entity_poly.pdbx_seq_one_letter_code
_entity_poly.pdbx_strand_id
1 'polypeptide(L)'
;MKLNLKKLGAVLTVIATSVFTPVIATAQEIELTPPASNQQVATESFIPPYEPDHYRQVDTSDWDFNEPGMNKNTIDNHELERTLPADLGDPQPVITPGKMRSDRIPLPEGVTKEEADQAEIQEAREQGITAPGQPPIIRTFAADNCRTYWPSSFQVCGAIRAKYESMAITWAGQTPVSFLGLPKSNELTNPDGVGKRTEFDNGFIYWHPDTGAWSVTTHNSIVWARNGWELGRLGYPTSDEIGTGDGVGRKQYFQRGRIYGSLSGVVSIEGKILEKWVETGEEKGPLGYPATDEEGTPDGVGRYNRFALGMIYWHPNHGAHWLNPLVATMWGKHGWERSKWGYPIEDSQPLPSGDGHQRFEHGDFDLFHEISALGSRNVNGKDISNLIPDIFITEEPIPNSPTIRPYVTADSLPFPNNPNVGGVTIPDDYEYRNTYGLDDFCTSSPDAWNILGVSVNFRGACARHDMCYIRVRNQYPTETQDSVFAPVRRERMRECDTVFYAHMGTVCINETVDKAWATPTCIEVAHTYWGAVVARHHKNYFGIVGE
;
A
#
# COMPACT_ATOMS: atom_id res chain seq x y z
N MET A 1 3.46 -31.02 44.13
CA MET A 1 4.86 -31.15 44.61
C MET A 1 5.21 -29.86 45.35
N LYS A 2 5.81 -29.97 46.55
CA LYS A 2 6.04 -28.96 47.61
C LYS A 2 6.88 -27.75 47.13
N LEU A 3 6.92 -26.53 47.72
CA LEU A 3 7.15 -26.06 49.11
C LEU A 3 6.65 -24.58 49.25
N ASN A 4 5.98 -24.09 50.33
CA ASN A 4 6.33 -23.83 51.76
C ASN A 4 6.82 -22.37 52.01
N LEU A 5 5.97 -21.39 52.38
CA LEU A 5 5.59 -20.89 53.73
C LEU A 5 6.71 -20.31 54.62
N LYS A 6 6.60 -19.02 54.99
CA LYS A 6 6.96 -18.49 56.34
C LYS A 6 6.17 -17.22 56.69
N LYS A 7 5.71 -17.20 57.95
CA LYS A 7 4.78 -16.29 58.66
C LYS A 7 5.52 -15.20 59.44
N LEU A 8 4.81 -14.08 59.71
CA LEU A 8 4.73 -13.24 60.94
C LEU A 8 3.65 -12.16 60.61
N GLY A 9 2.48 -11.95 61.25
CA GLY A 9 2.03 -11.96 62.65
C GLY A 9 2.43 -10.62 63.33
N ALA A 10 1.58 -9.70 63.83
CA ALA A 10 0.14 -9.53 64.02
C ALA A 10 -0.16 -8.00 64.26
N VAL A 11 -1.24 -7.42 63.71
CA VAL A 11 -2.49 -6.93 64.36
C VAL A 11 -2.36 -5.79 65.39
N LEU A 12 -2.91 -4.59 65.09
CA LEU A 12 -4.08 -3.93 65.75
C LEU A 12 -4.27 -2.49 65.18
N THR A 13 -5.21 -2.27 64.25
CA THR A 13 -6.52 -1.59 64.39
C THR A 13 -6.52 -0.05 64.48
N VAL A 14 -7.04 0.62 63.44
CA VAL A 14 -7.99 1.75 63.51
C VAL A 14 -8.96 1.63 62.33
N ILE A 15 -10.26 1.78 62.61
CA ILE A 15 -11.42 1.61 61.72
C ILE A 15 -11.96 2.99 61.32
N ALA A 16 -12.36 3.16 60.04
CA ALA A 16 -13.56 3.87 59.55
C ALA A 16 -13.50 3.97 58.00
N THR A 17 -14.08 3.02 57.26
CA THR A 17 -15.42 3.05 56.61
C THR A 17 -15.66 4.16 55.58
N SER A 18 -15.81 3.78 54.31
CA SER A 18 -16.91 4.26 53.46
C SER A 18 -17.16 3.29 52.30
N VAL A 19 -18.40 2.84 52.19
CA VAL A 19 -18.96 2.05 51.08
C VAL A 19 -19.96 2.99 50.39
N PHE A 20 -19.81 3.19 49.09
CA PHE A 20 -20.72 4.01 48.29
C PHE A 20 -21.96 3.20 47.85
N THR A 21 -23.14 3.74 48.15
CA THR A 21 -24.44 3.34 47.58
C THR A 21 -24.89 4.32 46.48
N PRO A 22 -25.73 3.89 45.52
CA PRO A 22 -26.10 4.68 44.35
C PRO A 22 -27.25 5.66 44.67
N VAL A 23 -27.25 6.83 44.03
CA VAL A 23 -28.36 7.80 44.08
C VAL A 23 -29.03 7.85 42.72
N ILE A 24 -30.33 7.53 42.71
CA ILE A 24 -31.26 7.76 41.61
C ILE A 24 -31.72 9.22 41.74
N ALA A 25 -31.53 10.03 40.70
CA ALA A 25 -32.07 11.38 40.61
C ALA A 25 -33.14 11.44 39.50
N THR A 26 -34.34 11.85 39.90
CA THR A 26 -35.51 12.08 39.05
C THR A 26 -35.39 13.41 38.29
N ALA A 27 -35.80 13.40 37.02
CA ALA A 27 -35.85 14.57 36.15
C ALA A 27 -36.89 15.61 36.61
N GLN A 28 -36.56 16.89 36.43
CA GLN A 28 -37.45 18.02 36.67
C GLN A 28 -37.48 18.89 35.40
N GLU A 29 -38.69 19.15 34.90
CA GLU A 29 -38.98 19.94 33.69
C GLU A 29 -38.58 21.41 33.85
N ILE A 30 -37.98 21.97 32.79
CA ILE A 30 -37.97 23.42 32.54
C ILE A 30 -38.23 23.63 31.04
N GLU A 31 -39.39 24.24 30.74
CA GLU A 31 -39.82 24.71 29.42
C GLU A 31 -38.95 25.87 28.90
N LEU A 32 -38.68 25.87 27.60
CA LEU A 32 -38.25 27.07 26.87
C LEU A 32 -39.12 27.24 25.61
N THR A 33 -39.82 28.36 25.55
CA THR A 33 -40.75 28.81 24.50
C THR A 33 -40.05 29.31 23.22
N PRO A 34 -40.67 29.22 22.02
CA PRO A 34 -40.09 29.67 20.74
C PRO A 34 -40.58 31.07 20.30
N PRO A 35 -39.79 31.79 19.47
CA PRO A 35 -40.33 32.37 18.22
C PRO A 35 -39.28 32.36 17.08
N ALA A 36 -39.55 32.54 15.78
CA ALA A 36 -40.73 32.73 14.95
C ALA A 36 -40.36 32.28 13.51
N SER A 37 -41.36 31.85 12.73
CA SER A 37 -41.21 31.54 11.31
C SER A 37 -41.17 32.82 10.47
N ASN A 38 -40.41 32.80 9.36
CA ASN A 38 -40.78 33.59 8.20
C ASN A 38 -40.49 32.80 6.92
N GLN A 39 -41.56 32.55 6.17
CA GLN A 39 -41.59 31.86 4.89
C GLN A 39 -40.91 32.68 3.81
N GLN A 40 -40.04 32.05 3.00
CA GLN A 40 -39.90 32.40 1.59
C GLN A 40 -39.86 31.12 0.73
N VAL A 41 -41.01 30.89 0.09
CA VAL A 41 -41.25 30.46 -1.29
C VAL A 41 -40.28 29.43 -1.89
N ALA A 42 -40.82 28.23 -2.15
CA ALA A 42 -40.30 27.30 -3.13
C ALA A 42 -40.41 27.93 -4.53
N THR A 43 -39.28 28.27 -5.14
CA THR A 43 -39.16 28.50 -6.57
C THR A 43 -38.30 27.40 -7.17
N GLU A 44 -38.95 26.60 -8.01
CA GLU A 44 -38.47 25.94 -9.22
C GLU A 44 -36.98 25.58 -9.31
N SER A 45 -36.77 24.26 -9.42
CA SER A 45 -35.75 23.61 -10.23
C SER A 45 -34.96 24.52 -11.17
N PHE A 46 -33.74 24.86 -10.75
CA PHE A 46 -32.65 25.16 -11.67
C PHE A 46 -31.50 24.24 -11.29
N ILE A 47 -31.45 23.08 -11.94
CA ILE A 47 -30.25 22.26 -12.01
C ILE A 47 -29.29 23.07 -12.88
N PRO A 48 -28.17 23.63 -12.36
CA PRO A 48 -27.14 24.11 -13.25
C PRO A 48 -26.59 22.89 -14.01
N PRO A 49 -26.31 23.01 -15.32
CA PRO A 49 -25.72 21.91 -16.07
C PRO A 49 -24.44 21.45 -15.35
N TYR A 50 -24.31 20.12 -15.24
CA TYR A 50 -23.11 19.44 -14.77
C TYR A 50 -21.87 20.01 -15.46
N GLU A 51 -21.06 20.78 -14.72
CA GLU A 51 -19.70 21.15 -15.10
C GLU A 51 -18.74 20.19 -14.37
N PRO A 52 -18.02 19.33 -15.11
CA PRO A 52 -17.07 18.41 -14.51
C PRO A 52 -15.75 19.15 -14.34
N ASP A 53 -15.60 19.96 -13.30
CA ASP A 53 -14.28 20.42 -12.85
C ASP A 53 -14.39 21.18 -11.52
N HIS A 54 -14.43 20.46 -10.39
CA HIS A 54 -14.04 20.98 -9.08
C HIS A 54 -13.22 19.92 -8.33
N TYR A 55 -12.14 19.45 -8.96
CA TYR A 55 -10.91 19.30 -8.18
C TYR A 55 -10.60 20.68 -7.65
N ARG A 56 -10.53 20.85 -6.32
CA ARG A 56 -9.83 22.00 -5.76
C ARG A 56 -8.39 21.83 -6.24
N GLN A 57 -8.05 22.47 -7.36
CA GLN A 57 -6.66 22.76 -7.66
C GLN A 57 -6.17 23.49 -6.43
N VAL A 58 -5.33 22.80 -5.64
CA VAL A 58 -4.45 23.49 -4.71
C VAL A 58 -3.75 24.52 -5.57
N ASP A 59 -3.80 25.78 -5.14
CA ASP A 59 -3.08 26.84 -5.82
C ASP A 59 -1.58 26.51 -5.73
N THR A 60 -1.06 25.89 -6.79
CA THR A 60 0.34 25.55 -6.96
C THR A 60 1.10 26.70 -7.60
N SER A 61 0.52 27.91 -7.73
CA SER A 61 1.25 29.03 -8.33
C SER A 61 2.46 29.48 -7.51
N ASP A 62 2.48 29.14 -6.22
CA ASP A 62 3.63 29.29 -5.32
C ASP A 62 4.54 28.05 -5.26
N TRP A 63 4.18 26.97 -5.97
CA TRP A 63 5.00 25.77 -6.08
C TRP A 63 5.83 25.92 -7.35
N ASP A 64 7.02 26.49 -7.21
CA ASP A 64 7.99 26.51 -8.28
C ASP A 64 8.48 25.06 -8.52
N PHE A 65 7.89 24.37 -9.49
CA PHE A 65 8.36 23.05 -9.95
C PHE A 65 9.77 23.11 -10.55
N ASN A 66 10.37 24.29 -10.72
CA ASN A 66 11.77 24.51 -11.03
C ASN A 66 12.61 24.92 -9.81
N GLU A 67 12.11 24.79 -8.58
CA GLU A 67 13.01 24.81 -7.42
C GLU A 67 14.10 23.73 -7.62
N PRO A 68 15.38 24.09 -7.45
CA PRO A 68 16.47 23.11 -7.51
C PRO A 68 16.27 22.09 -6.39
N GLY A 69 15.65 20.95 -6.69
CA GLY A 69 15.33 19.94 -5.67
C GLY A 69 14.38 18.84 -6.09
N MET A 70 13.52 19.04 -7.11
CA MET A 70 12.59 17.99 -7.58
C MET A 70 13.08 17.24 -8.84
N ASN A 71 14.11 17.75 -9.54
CA ASN A 71 14.73 17.11 -10.70
C ASN A 71 16.08 16.42 -10.41
N LYS A 72 16.49 16.31 -9.13
CA LYS A 72 17.77 15.74 -8.70
C LYS A 72 17.66 14.42 -7.92
N ASN A 73 16.59 13.65 -8.06
CA ASN A 73 16.56 12.26 -7.55
C ASN A 73 17.43 11.29 -8.37
N THR A 74 18.35 11.82 -9.18
CA THR A 74 19.50 11.12 -9.78
C THR A 74 20.83 11.69 -9.27
N ILE A 75 20.91 12.20 -8.04
CA ILE A 75 22.22 12.24 -7.37
C ILE A 75 22.58 10.78 -7.09
N ASP A 76 23.56 10.30 -7.83
CA ASP A 76 24.20 9.03 -7.52
C ASP A 76 24.69 9.12 -6.08
N ASN A 77 24.21 8.24 -5.19
CA ASN A 77 24.71 8.14 -3.82
C ASN A 77 26.24 7.91 -3.77
N HIS A 78 26.84 7.51 -4.89
CA HIS A 78 28.29 7.41 -5.09
C HIS A 78 28.96 8.71 -5.59
N GLU A 79 28.28 9.83 -5.80
CA GLU A 79 28.95 11.07 -6.24
C GLU A 79 29.89 11.57 -5.15
N LEU A 80 29.43 11.65 -3.90
CA LEU A 80 30.28 11.95 -2.74
C LEU A 80 31.39 10.91 -2.56
N GLU A 81 31.10 9.62 -2.87
CA GLU A 81 32.09 8.56 -2.82
C GLU A 81 33.15 8.65 -3.94
N ARG A 82 32.79 9.21 -5.09
CA ARG A 82 33.66 9.35 -6.26
C ARG A 82 34.45 10.66 -6.25
N THR A 83 33.97 11.71 -5.57
CA THR A 83 34.58 13.05 -5.62
C THR A 83 35.47 13.39 -4.42
N LEU A 84 35.21 12.82 -3.23
CA LEU A 84 35.94 13.21 -2.01
C LEU A 84 37.09 12.24 -1.65
N PRO A 85 38.30 12.74 -1.33
CA PRO A 85 39.42 11.92 -0.92
C PRO A 85 39.22 11.32 0.46
N ALA A 86 39.92 10.21 0.75
CA ALA A 86 39.79 9.48 2.02
C ALA A 86 40.38 10.20 3.25
N ASP A 87 41.02 11.35 3.07
CA ASP A 87 41.49 12.24 4.14
C ASP A 87 41.27 13.67 3.64
N LEU A 88 40.47 14.44 4.39
CA LEU A 88 40.18 15.84 4.08
C LEU A 88 41.31 16.77 4.57
N GLY A 89 42.17 16.27 5.47
CA GLY A 89 43.15 17.04 6.22
C GLY A 89 42.52 17.91 7.31
N ASP A 90 43.33 18.46 8.20
CA ASP A 90 42.85 19.32 9.31
C ASP A 90 42.10 20.56 8.79
N PRO A 91 40.96 20.92 9.40
CA PRO A 91 40.18 22.08 8.96
C PRO A 91 40.90 23.39 9.29
N GLN A 92 40.83 24.35 8.36
CA GLN A 92 41.41 25.68 8.54
C GLN A 92 40.49 26.62 9.36
N PRO A 93 41.01 27.31 10.39
CA PRO A 93 40.21 28.22 11.23
C PRO A 93 39.91 29.59 10.58
N VAL A 94 40.54 29.89 9.44
CA VAL A 94 40.39 31.14 8.68
C VAL A 94 40.58 30.89 7.18
N ILE A 95 39.86 31.63 6.34
CA ILE A 95 39.99 31.54 4.87
C ILE A 95 41.42 31.90 4.47
N THR A 96 42.17 30.90 3.99
CA THR A 96 43.52 31.10 3.47
C THR A 96 43.58 30.57 2.03
N PRO A 97 43.70 31.44 1.02
CA PRO A 97 43.69 31.03 -0.38
C PRO A 97 44.71 29.91 -0.68
N GLY A 98 44.26 28.86 -1.34
CA GLY A 98 45.05 27.68 -1.70
C GLY A 98 45.25 26.67 -0.57
N LYS A 99 44.73 26.93 0.65
CA LYS A 99 44.81 26.01 1.78
C LYS A 99 43.46 25.43 2.18
N MET A 100 42.35 26.05 1.79
CA MET A 100 41.02 25.53 2.09
C MET A 100 40.82 24.18 1.39
N ARG A 101 40.00 23.30 1.95
CA ARG A 101 39.61 22.03 1.34
C ARG A 101 38.93 22.28 -0.01
N SER A 102 38.09 23.31 -0.10
CA SER A 102 37.43 23.71 -1.36
C SER A 102 38.39 24.20 -2.45
N ASP A 103 39.64 24.60 -2.12
CA ASP A 103 40.68 24.95 -3.11
C ASP A 103 41.35 23.70 -3.70
N ARG A 104 41.31 22.57 -2.97
CA ARG A 104 42.09 21.36 -3.24
C ARG A 104 41.23 20.18 -3.66
N ILE A 105 39.94 20.19 -3.31
CA ILE A 105 39.00 19.09 -3.46
C ILE A 105 37.81 19.60 -4.29
N PRO A 106 37.42 18.90 -5.37
CA PRO A 106 36.22 19.22 -6.13
C PRO A 106 34.97 19.18 -5.23
N LEU A 107 34.09 20.17 -5.38
CA LEU A 107 32.85 20.25 -4.61
C LEU A 107 31.72 19.47 -5.31
N PRO A 108 30.82 18.84 -4.54
CA PRO A 108 29.59 18.24 -5.08
C PRO A 108 28.70 19.27 -5.77
N GLU A 109 27.84 18.80 -6.67
CA GLU A 109 26.90 19.69 -7.37
C GLU A 109 26.00 20.45 -6.37
N GLY A 110 25.92 21.78 -6.53
CA GLY A 110 25.07 22.64 -5.69
C GLY A 110 25.73 23.20 -4.43
N VAL A 111 26.98 22.80 -4.12
CA VAL A 111 27.74 23.40 -3.02
C VAL A 111 28.70 24.47 -3.54
N THR A 112 28.58 25.69 -3.03
CA THR A 112 29.49 26.78 -3.40
C THR A 112 30.81 26.71 -2.66
N LYS A 113 31.86 27.32 -3.23
CA LYS A 113 33.15 27.43 -2.57
C LYS A 113 33.05 28.16 -1.23
N GLU A 114 32.26 29.23 -1.22
CA GLU A 114 32.03 30.05 -0.05
C GLU A 114 31.38 29.25 1.09
N GLU A 115 30.35 28.45 0.79
CA GLU A 115 29.69 27.57 1.77
C GLU A 115 30.65 26.52 2.33
N ALA A 116 31.43 25.87 1.46
CA ALA A 116 32.43 24.88 1.87
C ALA A 116 33.54 25.50 2.73
N ASP A 117 33.96 26.74 2.43
CA ASP A 117 34.95 27.47 3.23
C ASP A 117 34.39 27.84 4.61
N GLN A 118 33.12 28.25 4.69
CA GLN A 118 32.46 28.51 5.97
C GLN A 118 32.27 27.23 6.79
N ALA A 119 31.89 26.12 6.15
CA ALA A 119 31.76 24.82 6.79
C ALA A 119 33.08 24.38 7.43
N GLU A 120 34.21 24.53 6.72
CA GLU A 120 35.53 24.15 7.22
C GLU A 120 35.95 25.01 8.43
N ILE A 121 35.69 26.32 8.38
CA ILE A 121 35.97 27.22 9.51
C ILE A 121 35.11 26.86 10.72
N GLN A 122 33.85 26.51 10.48
CA GLN A 122 32.94 26.11 11.54
C GLN A 122 33.38 24.79 12.18
N GLU A 123 33.79 23.80 11.38
CA GLU A 123 34.41 22.57 11.89
C GLU A 123 35.69 22.86 12.69
N ALA A 124 36.57 23.75 12.23
CA ALA A 124 37.76 24.13 12.98
C ALA A 124 37.43 24.73 14.36
N ARG A 125 36.40 25.59 14.43
CA ARG A 125 35.87 26.11 15.69
C ARG A 125 35.30 25.00 16.58
N GLU A 126 34.54 24.08 16.00
CA GLU A 126 33.99 22.87 16.62
C GLU A 126 35.03 21.82 17.00
N GLN A 127 36.28 21.95 16.55
CA GLN A 127 37.44 21.16 17.01
C GLN A 127 38.41 21.94 17.91
N GLY A 128 38.24 23.27 18.02
CA GLY A 128 39.01 24.13 18.93
C GLY A 128 40.33 24.55 18.31
N ILE A 129 40.44 24.37 16.99
CA ILE A 129 41.56 24.81 16.18
C ILE A 129 41.43 26.33 16.04
N THR A 130 42.50 27.05 16.38
CA THR A 130 42.54 28.52 16.34
C THR A 130 43.59 28.99 15.35
N ALA A 131 43.37 30.16 14.74
CA ALA A 131 44.38 30.72 13.86
C ALA A 131 45.63 31.13 14.66
N PRO A 132 46.82 31.12 14.04
CA PRO A 132 48.04 31.57 14.69
C PRO A 132 47.88 32.97 15.31
N GLY A 133 48.11 33.10 16.61
CA GLY A 133 48.02 34.37 17.34
C GLY A 133 46.63 34.73 17.88
N GLN A 134 45.62 33.86 17.73
CA GLN A 134 44.31 34.05 18.37
C GLN A 134 44.19 33.30 19.70
N PRO A 135 43.47 33.85 20.70
CA PRO A 135 43.22 33.18 21.96
C PRO A 135 42.34 31.93 21.76
N PRO A 136 42.49 30.88 22.60
CA PRO A 136 41.68 29.67 22.52
C PRO A 136 40.20 29.98 22.71
N ILE A 137 39.34 29.32 21.92
CA ILE A 137 37.89 29.43 22.04
C ILE A 137 37.46 28.69 23.31
N ILE A 138 36.99 29.42 24.32
CA ILE A 138 36.44 28.83 25.55
C ILE A 138 35.07 28.23 25.22
N ARG A 139 34.96 26.90 25.30
CA ARG A 139 33.70 26.19 25.10
C ARG A 139 32.89 26.12 26.39
N THR A 140 31.69 26.65 26.37
CA THR A 140 30.64 26.18 27.28
C THR A 140 30.12 24.84 26.77
N PHE A 141 30.56 23.75 27.38
CA PHE A 141 30.28 22.35 27.02
C PHE A 141 28.80 21.91 27.12
N ALA A 142 27.84 22.84 27.28
CA ALA A 142 26.54 22.50 27.84
C ALA A 142 25.31 22.79 26.96
N ALA A 143 25.41 23.49 25.83
CA ALA A 143 24.22 23.92 25.09
C ALA A 143 23.83 22.99 23.93
N ASP A 144 24.66 22.83 22.88
CA ASP A 144 24.03 22.42 21.60
C ASP A 144 24.47 21.06 21.02
N ASN A 145 25.53 20.41 21.51
CA ASN A 145 26.00 19.09 21.02
C ASN A 145 25.92 18.96 19.47
N CYS A 146 26.27 20.03 18.76
CA CYS A 146 26.15 20.15 17.32
C CYS A 146 27.44 19.79 16.60
N ARG A 147 27.31 19.36 15.34
CA ARG A 147 28.43 19.13 14.44
C ARG A 147 28.10 19.62 13.03
N THR A 148 29.06 20.25 12.39
CA THR A 148 29.06 20.61 10.96
C THR A 148 29.61 19.45 10.13
N TYR A 149 29.05 19.25 8.94
CA TYR A 149 29.44 18.15 8.03
C TYR A 149 29.91 18.72 6.70
N TRP A 150 31.21 18.97 6.57
CA TRP A 150 31.78 19.50 5.34
C TRP A 150 31.48 18.60 4.13
N PRO A 151 31.12 19.16 2.96
CA PRO A 151 31.16 20.59 2.60
C PRO A 151 29.88 21.37 2.93
N SER A 152 28.90 20.77 3.61
CA SER A 152 27.71 21.48 4.07
C SER A 152 28.01 22.34 5.30
N SER A 153 27.52 23.58 5.28
CA SER A 153 27.67 24.54 6.40
C SER A 153 26.63 24.34 7.51
N PHE A 154 25.69 23.41 7.32
CA PHE A 154 24.61 23.16 8.27
C PHE A 154 25.07 22.30 9.45
N GLN A 155 24.58 22.65 10.63
CA GLN A 155 24.83 21.96 11.88
C GLN A 155 23.71 20.98 12.21
N VAL A 156 24.08 19.75 12.57
CA VAL A 156 23.15 18.74 13.10
C VAL A 156 23.41 18.58 14.59
N CYS A 157 22.35 18.61 15.40
CA CYS A 157 22.46 18.73 16.85
C CYS A 157 21.77 17.58 17.60
N GLY A 158 22.11 17.44 18.89
CA GLY A 158 21.35 16.61 19.84
C GLY A 158 21.10 15.16 19.40
N ALA A 159 19.86 14.70 19.59
CA ALA A 159 19.42 13.34 19.28
C ALA A 159 19.38 13.07 17.76
N ILE A 160 19.11 14.10 16.95
CA ILE A 160 19.13 14.01 15.49
C ILE A 160 20.56 13.70 15.02
N ARG A 161 21.55 14.40 15.56
CA ARG A 161 22.97 14.13 15.27
C ARG A 161 23.38 12.72 15.65
N ALA A 162 23.03 12.30 16.86
CA ALA A 162 23.31 10.94 17.33
C ALA A 162 22.70 9.88 16.40
N LYS A 163 21.47 10.11 15.92
CA LYS A 163 20.82 9.23 14.94
C LYS A 163 21.55 9.21 13.61
N TYR A 164 21.85 10.39 13.05
CA TYR A 164 22.56 10.52 11.78
C TYR A 164 23.91 9.79 11.81
N GLU A 165 24.70 9.99 12.86
CA GLU A 165 25.99 9.32 13.05
C GLU A 165 25.87 7.81 13.26
N SER A 166 24.78 7.33 13.87
CA SER A 166 24.56 5.88 14.06
C SER A 166 24.30 5.11 12.75
N MET A 167 23.80 5.81 11.73
CA MET A 167 23.54 5.26 10.40
C MET A 167 24.65 5.59 9.40
N ALA A 168 25.60 6.43 9.83
CA ALA A 168 26.69 6.83 8.98
C ALA A 168 27.69 5.69 8.81
N ILE A 169 28.20 5.57 7.59
CA ILE A 169 29.47 4.91 7.35
C ILE A 169 30.55 5.96 7.51
N THR A 170 31.69 5.60 8.11
CA THR A 170 32.85 6.50 8.16
C THR A 170 33.41 6.62 6.76
N TRP A 171 33.01 7.68 6.05
CA TRP A 171 33.59 8.05 4.77
C TRP A 171 34.83 8.92 5.03
N ALA A 172 35.91 8.64 4.30
CA ALA A 172 37.16 9.39 4.40
C ALA A 172 37.76 9.52 5.83
N GLY A 173 37.58 8.49 6.66
CA GLY A 173 38.20 8.38 7.98
C GLY A 173 37.80 9.45 9.02
N GLN A 174 37.03 10.48 8.65
CA GLN A 174 36.83 11.68 9.47
C GLN A 174 35.38 12.19 9.48
N THR A 175 34.62 12.03 8.39
CA THR A 175 33.25 12.61 8.28
C THR A 175 32.19 11.52 8.14
N PRO A 176 31.36 11.29 9.18
CA PRO A 176 30.25 10.35 9.07
C PRO A 176 29.18 10.92 8.14
N VAL A 177 28.93 10.24 7.01
CA VAL A 177 27.81 10.52 6.11
C VAL A 177 26.95 9.26 6.05
N SER A 178 25.64 9.42 6.25
CA SER A 178 24.69 8.31 6.12
C SER A 178 24.09 8.27 4.72
N PHE A 179 23.29 7.25 4.42
CA PHE A 179 22.53 7.15 3.16
C PHE A 179 21.62 8.37 2.90
N LEU A 180 21.33 9.18 3.92
CA LEU A 180 20.56 10.41 3.79
C LEU A 180 21.33 11.54 3.08
N GLY A 181 22.64 11.41 2.88
CA GLY A 181 23.46 12.47 2.27
C GLY A 181 23.78 13.60 3.23
N LEU A 182 24.22 14.75 2.69
CA LEU A 182 24.63 15.90 3.49
C LEU A 182 23.42 16.61 4.11
N PRO A 183 23.59 17.29 5.27
CA PRO A 183 22.53 18.12 5.83
C PRO A 183 22.26 19.33 4.94
N LYS A 184 20.99 19.70 4.81
CA LYS A 184 20.47 20.86 4.05
C LYS A 184 19.83 21.93 4.92
N SER A 185 19.74 21.68 6.22
CA SER A 185 19.22 22.63 7.19
C SER A 185 19.92 22.47 8.53
N ASN A 186 19.91 23.53 9.35
CA ASN A 186 20.10 23.35 10.79
C ASN A 186 18.89 22.61 11.39
N GLU A 187 18.93 22.34 12.69
CA GLU A 187 17.74 21.83 13.40
C GLU A 187 16.59 22.84 13.35
N LEU A 188 15.48 22.43 12.72
CA LEU A 188 14.23 23.18 12.62
C LEU A 188 13.27 22.71 13.72
N THR A 189 12.42 23.63 14.18
CA THR A 189 11.27 23.28 15.03
C THR A 189 10.07 22.97 14.15
N ASN A 190 9.40 21.86 14.42
CA ASN A 190 8.24 21.46 13.66
C ASN A 190 7.03 22.38 13.96
N PRO A 191 6.09 22.52 13.01
CA PRO A 191 4.84 23.27 13.17
C PRO A 191 4.04 23.03 14.45
N ASP A 192 4.14 21.84 15.05
CA ASP A 192 3.47 21.50 16.32
C ASP A 192 4.10 22.20 17.55
N GLY A 193 5.27 22.82 17.38
CA GLY A 193 6.02 23.50 18.44
C GLY A 193 6.77 22.57 19.39
N VAL A 194 6.75 21.25 19.16
CA VAL A 194 7.34 20.25 20.05
C VAL A 194 8.47 19.51 19.36
N GLY A 195 8.21 18.91 18.21
CA GLY A 195 9.23 18.12 17.52
C GLY A 195 10.29 18.97 16.84
N LYS A 196 11.38 18.31 16.49
CA LYS A 196 12.51 18.87 15.77
C LYS A 196 12.74 18.08 14.50
N ARG A 197 13.34 18.71 13.50
CA ARG A 197 13.80 18.01 12.30
C ARG A 197 15.07 18.60 11.73
N THR A 198 15.84 17.78 11.03
CA THR A 198 16.88 18.23 10.11
C THR A 198 16.62 17.61 8.75
N GLU A 199 16.80 18.42 7.71
CA GLU A 199 16.67 18.02 6.32
C GLU A 199 18.02 17.60 5.76
N PHE A 200 18.02 16.58 4.92
CA PHE A 200 19.19 16.01 4.25
C PHE A 200 18.87 15.83 2.76
N ASP A 201 19.87 15.57 1.93
CA ASP A 201 19.69 15.38 0.49
C ASP A 201 18.64 14.32 0.14
N ASN A 202 18.68 13.18 0.82
CA ASN A 202 17.83 12.01 0.55
C ASN A 202 16.80 11.75 1.65
N GLY A 203 16.45 12.77 2.43
CA GLY A 203 15.36 12.67 3.38
C GLY A 203 15.52 13.55 4.61
N PHE A 204 15.02 13.05 5.73
CA PHE A 204 14.88 13.80 6.97
C PHE A 204 15.27 12.93 8.15
N ILE A 205 15.63 13.57 9.25
CA ILE A 205 15.53 12.94 10.56
C ILE A 205 14.61 13.81 11.41
N TYR A 206 13.56 13.19 11.92
CA TYR A 206 12.59 13.81 12.82
C TYR A 206 12.84 13.31 14.24
N TRP A 207 12.67 14.21 15.21
CA TRP A 207 12.74 13.90 16.63
C TRP A 207 11.49 14.42 17.35
N HIS A 208 10.97 13.61 18.28
CA HIS A 208 9.92 14.01 19.22
C HIS A 208 10.24 13.38 20.59
N PRO A 209 9.93 14.03 21.73
CA PRO A 209 10.23 13.50 23.06
C PRO A 209 9.63 12.10 23.30
N ASP A 210 8.44 11.83 22.77
CA ASP A 210 7.76 10.54 22.95
C ASP A 210 8.24 9.42 22.02
N THR A 211 8.86 9.76 20.88
CA THR A 211 9.24 8.74 19.87
C THR A 211 10.75 8.61 19.70
N GLY A 212 11.55 9.63 19.98
CA GLY A 212 12.98 9.68 19.68
C GLY A 212 13.27 10.16 18.25
N ALA A 213 14.52 9.99 17.82
CA ALA A 213 15.00 10.43 16.50
C ALA A 213 14.97 9.30 15.47
N TRP A 214 14.29 9.51 14.34
CA TRP A 214 14.09 8.52 13.28
C TRP A 214 14.28 9.10 11.89
N SER A 215 14.90 8.30 11.01
CA SER A 215 15.10 8.69 9.61
C SER A 215 13.83 8.52 8.79
N VAL A 216 13.57 9.42 7.85
CA VAL A 216 12.48 9.31 6.86
C VAL A 216 13.08 9.61 5.49
N THR A 217 13.10 8.61 4.61
CA THR A 217 13.60 8.71 3.23
C THR A 217 12.71 9.60 2.36
N THR A 218 13.25 10.12 1.26
CA THR A 218 12.50 10.96 0.31
C THR A 218 11.22 10.29 -0.22
N HIS A 219 11.24 8.99 -0.53
CA HIS A 219 10.02 8.31 -1.01
C HIS A 219 8.94 8.18 0.07
N ASN A 220 9.32 7.92 1.33
CA ASN A 220 8.37 7.89 2.44
C ASN A 220 7.88 9.29 2.81
N SER A 221 8.73 10.31 2.72
CA SER A 221 8.34 11.69 3.05
C SER A 221 7.27 12.23 2.10
N ILE A 222 7.30 11.87 0.81
CA ILE A 222 6.25 12.24 -0.16
C ILE A 222 4.88 11.74 0.29
N VAL A 223 4.80 10.48 0.74
CA VAL A 223 3.56 9.87 1.24
C VAL A 223 3.13 10.50 2.55
N TRP A 224 4.08 10.72 3.46
CA TRP A 224 3.80 11.35 4.73
C TRP A 224 3.30 12.80 4.57
N ALA A 225 3.89 13.54 3.63
CA ALA A 225 3.54 14.92 3.29
C ALA A 225 2.09 15.05 2.83
N ARG A 226 1.67 14.23 1.86
CA ARG A 226 0.28 14.26 1.36
C ARG A 226 -0.74 13.82 2.41
N ASN A 227 -0.28 13.15 3.47
CA ASN A 227 -1.07 12.77 4.64
C ASN A 227 -0.93 13.74 5.83
N GLY A 228 -0.33 14.92 5.61
CA GLY A 228 -0.28 16.02 6.59
C GLY A 228 0.91 16.02 7.54
N TRP A 229 2.00 15.31 7.21
CA TRP A 229 3.22 15.24 8.04
C TRP A 229 2.92 14.84 9.50
N GLU A 230 3.64 15.38 10.48
CA GLU A 230 3.48 15.07 11.91
C GLU A 230 2.13 15.50 12.49
N LEU A 231 1.49 16.52 11.90
CA LEU A 231 0.14 16.95 12.27
C LEU A 231 -0.95 16.04 11.67
N GLY A 232 -0.55 15.21 10.71
CA GLY A 232 -1.40 14.28 10.00
C GLY A 232 -1.83 13.07 10.81
N ARG A 233 -2.59 12.18 10.16
CA ARG A 233 -3.14 10.97 10.80
C ARG A 233 -2.05 10.03 11.30
N LEU A 234 -0.91 9.96 10.62
CA LEU A 234 0.22 9.09 10.98
C LEU A 234 0.96 9.54 12.25
N GLY A 235 1.09 10.85 12.48
CA GLY A 235 1.92 11.40 13.56
C GLY A 235 3.42 11.31 13.26
N TYR A 236 4.24 11.23 14.30
CA TYR A 236 5.70 11.10 14.18
C TYR A 236 6.14 9.67 13.81
N PRO A 237 7.29 9.52 13.12
CA PRO A 237 7.91 8.21 12.94
C PRO A 237 8.32 7.59 14.30
N THR A 238 8.26 6.26 14.37
CA THR A 238 8.63 5.45 15.54
C THR A 238 9.65 4.36 15.21
N SER A 239 10.08 4.27 13.95
CA SER A 239 11.15 3.41 13.48
C SER A 239 11.86 4.04 12.28
N ASP A 240 13.03 3.49 11.93
CA ASP A 240 13.55 3.65 10.56
C ASP A 240 12.76 2.77 9.58
N GLU A 241 13.04 2.93 8.29
CA GLU A 241 12.58 2.03 7.25
C GLU A 241 13.24 0.65 7.37
N ILE A 242 12.44 -0.40 7.44
CA ILE A 242 12.88 -1.79 7.58
C ILE A 242 12.29 -2.65 6.45
N GLY A 243 12.89 -3.82 6.21
CA GLY A 243 12.30 -4.83 5.32
C GLY A 243 11.00 -5.43 5.88
N THR A 244 10.09 -5.80 4.99
CA THR A 244 8.89 -6.60 5.35
C THR A 244 9.25 -8.06 5.60
N GLY A 245 8.33 -8.82 6.21
CA GLY A 245 8.63 -10.18 6.68
C GLY A 245 8.76 -11.21 5.55
N ASP A 246 8.31 -10.89 4.35
CA ASP A 246 8.45 -11.68 3.11
C ASP A 246 9.75 -11.35 2.34
N GLY A 247 10.48 -10.29 2.72
CA GLY A 247 11.70 -9.84 2.05
C GLY A 247 11.48 -9.10 0.74
N VAL A 248 10.25 -8.73 0.37
CA VAL A 248 9.93 -8.07 -0.91
C VAL A 248 9.82 -6.56 -0.75
N GLY A 249 9.09 -6.11 0.25
CA GLY A 249 8.79 -4.71 0.48
C GLY A 249 9.62 -4.06 1.59
N ARG A 250 9.29 -2.80 1.83
CA ARG A 250 9.78 -2.00 2.95
C ARG A 250 8.60 -1.48 3.75
N LYS A 251 8.82 -1.24 5.04
CA LYS A 251 7.84 -0.60 5.92
C LYS A 251 8.51 0.34 6.91
N GLN A 252 7.78 1.37 7.31
CA GLN A 252 8.17 2.27 8.39
C GLN A 252 6.98 2.47 9.33
N TYR A 253 7.25 2.40 10.63
CA TYR A 253 6.26 2.63 11.66
C TYR A 253 6.15 4.10 12.02
N PHE A 254 4.91 4.54 12.22
CA PHE A 254 4.54 5.85 12.74
C PHE A 254 3.67 5.67 13.99
N GLN A 255 3.44 6.73 14.75
CA GLN A 255 2.66 6.68 16.01
C GLN A 255 1.29 6.03 15.85
N ARG A 256 0.61 6.30 14.72
CA ARG A 256 -0.79 5.89 14.49
C ARG A 256 -1.00 5.09 13.21
N GLY A 257 0.06 4.73 12.51
CA GLY A 257 -0.02 4.01 11.25
C GLY A 257 1.34 3.57 10.74
N ARG A 258 1.40 3.22 9.47
CA ARG A 258 2.59 2.69 8.81
C ARG A 258 2.63 3.19 7.38
N ILE A 259 3.83 3.38 6.85
CA ILE A 259 4.05 3.53 5.41
C ILE A 259 4.67 2.24 4.89
N TYR A 260 4.11 1.69 3.81
CA TYR A 260 4.63 0.51 3.12
C TYR A 260 5.06 0.89 1.71
N GLY A 261 6.21 0.37 1.29
CA GLY A 261 6.72 0.45 -0.08
C GLY A 261 6.80 -0.94 -0.70
N SER A 262 6.23 -1.11 -1.88
CA SER A 262 6.31 -2.33 -2.68
C SER A 262 6.14 -2.03 -4.16
N LEU A 263 6.03 -3.07 -4.99
CA LEU A 263 5.65 -2.94 -6.39
C LEU A 263 4.23 -2.37 -6.58
N SER A 264 3.39 -2.41 -5.54
CA SER A 264 2.05 -1.77 -5.54
C SER A 264 2.10 -0.26 -5.29
N GLY A 265 3.30 0.30 -5.04
CA GLY A 265 3.52 1.70 -4.71
C GLY A 265 4.01 1.91 -3.28
N VAL A 266 4.18 3.18 -2.92
CA VAL A 266 4.48 3.63 -1.55
C VAL A 266 3.23 4.33 -1.02
N VAL A 267 2.65 3.80 0.07
CA VAL A 267 1.35 4.24 0.59
C VAL A 267 1.27 4.15 2.12
N SER A 268 0.37 4.93 2.70
CA SER A 268 0.06 4.89 4.13
C SER A 268 -1.12 3.98 4.45
N ILE A 269 -1.07 3.36 5.62
CA ILE A 269 -2.19 2.60 6.18
C ILE A 269 -2.24 2.85 7.69
N GLU A 270 -3.43 3.13 8.21
CA GLU A 270 -3.63 3.49 9.61
C GLU A 270 -4.97 3.01 10.18
N GLY A 271 -5.18 3.26 11.47
CA GLY A 271 -6.46 3.04 12.15
C GLY A 271 -7.03 1.62 12.05
N LYS A 272 -8.36 1.53 11.93
CA LYS A 272 -9.10 0.26 11.94
C LYS A 272 -8.85 -0.60 10.70
N ILE A 273 -8.51 0.01 9.58
CA ILE A 273 -8.14 -0.72 8.37
C ILE A 273 -6.78 -1.39 8.54
N LEU A 274 -5.80 -0.68 9.14
CA LEU A 274 -4.53 -1.30 9.51
C LEU A 274 -4.73 -2.46 10.49
N GLU A 275 -5.53 -2.28 11.53
CA GLU A 275 -5.83 -3.35 12.51
C GLU A 275 -6.37 -4.60 11.80
N LYS A 276 -7.37 -4.45 10.92
CA LYS A 276 -7.94 -5.55 10.14
C LYS A 276 -6.92 -6.19 9.21
N TRP A 277 -6.13 -5.41 8.47
CA TRP A 277 -5.12 -5.98 7.58
C TRP A 277 -4.05 -6.80 8.32
N VAL A 278 -3.64 -6.35 9.51
CA VAL A 278 -2.74 -7.11 10.38
C VAL A 278 -3.38 -8.42 10.82
N GLU A 279 -4.67 -8.43 11.18
CA GLU A 279 -5.42 -9.67 11.49
C GLU A 279 -5.43 -10.66 10.32
N THR A 280 -5.43 -10.17 9.08
CA THR A 280 -5.39 -11.02 7.88
C THR A 280 -4.00 -11.56 7.52
N GLY A 281 -2.95 -11.18 8.26
CA GLY A 281 -1.57 -11.66 8.04
C GLY A 281 -0.64 -10.68 7.31
N GLU A 282 -0.98 -9.39 7.27
CA GLU A 282 -0.21 -8.32 6.60
C GLU A 282 0.10 -8.68 5.14
N GLU A 283 1.33 -8.42 4.66
CA GLU A 283 1.75 -8.67 3.28
C GLU A 283 1.71 -10.15 2.86
N LYS A 284 1.70 -11.07 3.84
CA LYS A 284 1.60 -12.52 3.62
C LYS A 284 0.15 -13.01 3.59
N GLY A 285 -0.80 -12.13 3.93
CA GLY A 285 -2.22 -12.39 3.93
C GLY A 285 -2.84 -12.42 2.53
N PRO A 286 -4.14 -12.73 2.45
CA PRO A 286 -4.86 -12.86 1.17
C PRO A 286 -4.95 -11.56 0.37
N LEU A 287 -4.80 -10.41 1.02
CA LEU A 287 -4.87 -9.08 0.40
C LEU A 287 -3.54 -8.64 -0.24
N GLY A 288 -2.41 -9.19 0.20
CA GLY A 288 -1.09 -8.70 -0.19
C GLY A 288 -0.81 -7.27 0.30
N TYR A 289 0.00 -6.53 -0.45
CA TYR A 289 0.41 -5.16 -0.12
C TYR A 289 -0.70 -4.13 -0.32
N PRO A 290 -0.74 -3.04 0.46
CA PRO A 290 -1.61 -1.91 0.18
C PRO A 290 -1.19 -1.21 -1.13
N ALA A 291 -2.17 -0.69 -1.85
CA ALA A 291 -2.03 -0.04 -3.15
C ALA A 291 -2.50 1.43 -3.15
N THR A 292 -3.24 1.85 -2.12
CA THR A 292 -3.66 3.25 -1.91
C THR A 292 -3.42 3.66 -0.47
N ASP A 293 -3.35 4.97 -0.24
CA ASP A 293 -3.55 5.54 1.09
C ASP A 293 -5.00 5.28 1.56
N GLU A 294 -5.28 5.54 2.84
CA GLU A 294 -6.64 5.42 3.39
C GLU A 294 -7.51 6.60 2.96
N GLU A 295 -8.50 6.32 2.13
CA GLU A 295 -9.40 7.33 1.56
C GLU A 295 -10.76 7.35 2.27
N GLY A 296 -11.44 8.49 2.20
CA GLY A 296 -12.85 8.59 2.58
C GLY A 296 -13.73 7.99 1.50
N THR A 297 -14.80 7.30 1.91
CA THR A 297 -15.83 6.85 0.97
C THR A 297 -16.63 8.03 0.42
N PRO A 298 -17.15 7.94 -0.82
CA PRO A 298 -17.94 9.00 -1.43
C PRO A 298 -19.14 9.50 -0.61
N ASP A 299 -19.81 8.64 0.15
CA ASP A 299 -20.93 9.05 1.02
C ASP A 299 -20.51 9.90 2.25
N GLY A 300 -19.20 9.98 2.53
CA GLY A 300 -18.62 10.74 3.63
C GLY A 300 -18.66 10.05 5.00
N VAL A 301 -19.04 8.78 5.08
CA VAL A 301 -19.23 8.06 6.35
C VAL A 301 -18.09 7.09 6.63
N GLY A 302 -17.80 6.21 5.68
CA GLY A 302 -16.78 5.18 5.81
C GLY A 302 -15.41 5.58 5.27
N ARG A 303 -14.46 4.66 5.39
CA ARG A 303 -13.11 4.79 4.84
C ARG A 303 -12.67 3.50 4.17
N TYR A 304 -11.71 3.54 3.28
CA TYR A 304 -11.22 2.32 2.61
C TYR A 304 -9.76 2.41 2.18
N ASN A 305 -9.12 1.26 2.03
CA ASN A 305 -7.86 1.09 1.30
C ASN A 305 -8.05 0.03 0.21
N ARG A 306 -7.38 0.22 -0.92
CA ARG A 306 -7.16 -0.84 -1.92
C ARG A 306 -5.85 -1.56 -1.60
N PHE A 307 -5.85 -2.85 -1.88
CA PHE A 307 -4.70 -3.73 -1.77
C PHE A 307 -4.47 -4.39 -3.13
N ALA A 308 -3.29 -4.98 -3.32
CA ALA A 308 -2.96 -5.72 -4.52
C ALA A 308 -4.03 -6.77 -4.86
N LEU A 309 -4.58 -7.44 -3.85
CA LEU A 309 -5.52 -8.55 -4.00
C LEU A 309 -6.81 -8.37 -3.19
N GLY A 310 -7.34 -7.14 -3.15
CA GLY A 310 -8.66 -6.87 -2.61
C GLY A 310 -8.81 -5.45 -2.06
N MET A 311 -9.82 -5.24 -1.22
CA MET A 311 -10.08 -3.95 -0.59
C MET A 311 -10.46 -4.18 0.87
N ILE A 312 -10.21 -3.20 1.73
CA ILE A 312 -10.80 -3.17 3.08
C ILE A 312 -11.62 -1.91 3.19
N TYR A 313 -12.89 -2.06 3.56
CA TYR A 313 -13.80 -0.96 3.88
C TYR A 313 -14.04 -0.92 5.39
N TRP A 314 -14.11 0.28 5.95
CA TRP A 314 -14.46 0.51 7.34
C TRP A 314 -15.69 1.41 7.43
N HIS A 315 -16.62 1.04 8.32
CA HIS A 315 -17.78 1.84 8.69
C HIS A 315 -17.91 1.91 10.23
N PRO A 316 -18.30 3.05 10.83
CA PRO A 316 -18.41 3.19 12.29
C PRO A 316 -19.33 2.17 12.96
N ASN A 317 -20.39 1.70 12.28
CA ASN A 317 -21.35 0.75 12.86
C ASN A 317 -20.98 -0.73 12.64
N HIS A 318 -20.12 -1.03 11.67
CA HIS A 318 -19.84 -2.41 11.25
C HIS A 318 -18.38 -2.81 11.44
N GLY A 319 -17.47 -1.84 11.57
CA GLY A 319 -16.05 -2.11 11.66
C GLY A 319 -15.41 -2.21 10.29
N ALA A 320 -14.19 -2.78 10.25
CA ALA A 320 -13.42 -2.95 9.02
C ALA A 320 -13.61 -4.37 8.48
N HIS A 321 -13.91 -4.47 7.20
CA HIS A 321 -14.15 -5.74 6.51
C HIS A 321 -13.41 -5.78 5.19
N TRP A 322 -12.71 -6.89 4.94
CA TRP A 322 -12.05 -7.07 3.66
C TRP A 322 -12.97 -7.73 2.63
N LEU A 323 -12.81 -7.31 1.38
CA LEU A 323 -13.51 -7.84 0.22
C LEU A 323 -12.51 -8.47 -0.73
N ASN A 324 -12.83 -9.67 -1.21
CA ASN A 324 -12.07 -10.27 -2.30
C ASN A 324 -12.24 -9.45 -3.60
N PRO A 325 -11.27 -9.49 -4.53
CA PRO A 325 -11.28 -8.64 -5.72
C PRO A 325 -12.57 -8.75 -6.55
N LEU A 326 -13.14 -9.95 -6.66
CA LEU A 326 -14.27 -10.19 -7.54
C LEU A 326 -15.58 -9.65 -6.96
N VAL A 327 -15.81 -9.87 -5.67
CA VAL A 327 -16.93 -9.23 -4.95
C VAL A 327 -16.79 -7.72 -4.97
N ALA A 328 -15.61 -7.18 -4.65
CA ALA A 328 -15.36 -5.74 -4.67
C ALA A 328 -15.64 -5.14 -6.06
N THR A 329 -15.21 -5.81 -7.12
CA THR A 329 -15.42 -5.35 -8.49
C THR A 329 -16.89 -5.33 -8.88
N MET A 330 -17.62 -6.42 -8.60
CA MET A 330 -19.03 -6.49 -8.95
C MET A 330 -19.87 -5.51 -8.12
N TRP A 331 -19.64 -5.45 -6.81
CA TRP A 331 -20.26 -4.45 -5.94
C TRP A 331 -19.97 -3.02 -6.42
N GLY A 332 -18.75 -2.75 -6.88
CA GLY A 332 -18.37 -1.46 -7.47
C GLY A 332 -19.15 -1.08 -8.73
N LYS A 333 -19.47 -2.05 -9.60
CA LYS A 333 -20.35 -1.80 -10.77
C LYS A 333 -21.76 -1.34 -10.37
N HIS A 334 -22.19 -1.63 -9.15
CA HIS A 334 -23.48 -1.21 -8.61
C HIS A 334 -23.41 0.04 -7.74
N GLY A 335 -22.26 0.73 -7.72
CA GLY A 335 -22.09 1.99 -7.00
C GLY A 335 -21.54 1.85 -5.58
N TRP A 336 -20.82 0.76 -5.28
CA TRP A 336 -20.10 0.59 -4.01
C TRP A 336 -21.01 0.75 -2.78
N GLU A 337 -20.59 1.50 -1.77
CA GLU A 337 -21.34 1.75 -0.54
C GLU A 337 -22.68 2.47 -0.76
N ARG A 338 -22.85 3.12 -1.91
CA ARG A 338 -24.12 3.75 -2.33
C ARG A 338 -25.05 2.80 -3.09
N SER A 339 -24.62 1.56 -3.31
CA SER A 339 -25.45 0.53 -3.95
C SER A 339 -26.65 0.15 -3.07
N LYS A 340 -27.56 -0.66 -3.61
CA LYS A 340 -28.69 -1.23 -2.87
C LYS A 340 -28.28 -2.07 -1.64
N TRP A 341 -27.00 -2.46 -1.54
CA TRP A 341 -26.48 -3.32 -0.47
C TRP A 341 -25.87 -2.56 0.71
N GLY A 342 -25.36 -1.33 0.51
CA GLY A 342 -24.64 -0.58 1.55
C GLY A 342 -23.22 -1.11 1.80
N TYR A 343 -22.72 -0.98 3.03
CA TYR A 343 -21.37 -1.42 3.42
C TYR A 343 -21.26 -2.93 3.66
N PRO A 344 -20.07 -3.52 3.49
CA PRO A 344 -19.82 -4.88 3.95
C PRO A 344 -19.89 -4.96 5.47
N ILE A 345 -20.50 -6.03 5.98
CA ILE A 345 -20.66 -6.27 7.44
C ILE A 345 -19.96 -7.55 7.91
N GLU A 346 -19.22 -8.20 7.02
CA GLU A 346 -18.37 -9.33 7.31
C GLU A 346 -17.20 -9.38 6.33
N ASP A 347 -16.14 -10.06 6.76
CA ASP A 347 -15.01 -10.38 5.90
C ASP A 347 -15.47 -11.32 4.78
N SER A 348 -15.06 -11.01 3.55
CA SER A 348 -15.23 -11.92 2.41
C SER A 348 -14.68 -13.29 2.76
N GLN A 349 -15.46 -14.32 2.47
CA GLN A 349 -14.92 -15.67 2.47
C GLN A 349 -13.89 -15.73 1.33
N PRO A 350 -12.66 -16.21 1.58
CA PRO A 350 -11.74 -16.49 0.49
C PRO A 350 -12.45 -17.49 -0.42
N LEU A 351 -12.46 -17.24 -1.73
CA LEU A 351 -13.08 -18.14 -2.69
C LEU A 351 -12.02 -19.04 -3.33
N PRO A 352 -11.67 -20.19 -2.72
CA PRO A 352 -11.18 -21.35 -3.47
C PRO A 352 -12.31 -22.28 -3.92
N SER A 353 -13.46 -22.24 -3.24
CA SER A 353 -14.58 -23.17 -3.39
C SER A 353 -15.73 -22.67 -4.27
N GLY A 354 -15.64 -21.45 -4.80
CA GLY A 354 -16.77 -20.85 -5.51
C GLY A 354 -18.03 -20.73 -4.66
N ASP A 355 -17.96 -20.26 -3.40
CA ASP A 355 -19.12 -19.89 -2.58
C ASP A 355 -19.26 -18.37 -2.50
N GLY A 356 -19.79 -17.73 -3.54
CA GLY A 356 -19.81 -16.28 -3.74
C GLY A 356 -20.88 -15.50 -2.96
N HIS A 357 -21.12 -15.81 -1.69
CA HIS A 357 -22.01 -15.00 -0.86
C HIS A 357 -21.22 -14.00 -0.01
N GLN A 358 -21.66 -12.75 -0.02
CA GLN A 358 -21.12 -11.69 0.84
C GLN A 358 -22.27 -10.96 1.51
N ARG A 359 -22.23 -10.81 2.84
CA ARG A 359 -23.22 -9.99 3.54
C ARG A 359 -22.86 -8.51 3.54
N PHE A 360 -23.87 -7.69 3.28
CA PHE A 360 -23.84 -6.24 3.35
C PHE A 360 -24.98 -5.73 4.26
N GLU A 361 -24.94 -4.44 4.61
CA GLU A 361 -25.89 -3.77 5.51
C GLU A 361 -27.37 -3.99 5.13
N HIS A 362 -27.67 -4.05 3.84
CA HIS A 362 -29.05 -4.08 3.33
C HIS A 362 -29.42 -5.40 2.62
N GLY A 363 -28.56 -6.41 2.72
CA GLY A 363 -28.87 -7.75 2.22
C GLY A 363 -27.64 -8.53 1.77
N ASP A 364 -27.90 -9.72 1.25
CA ASP A 364 -26.87 -10.62 0.75
C ASP A 364 -26.55 -10.32 -0.71
N PHE A 365 -25.26 -10.38 -1.02
CA PHE A 365 -24.73 -10.27 -2.37
C PHE A 365 -24.38 -11.67 -2.86
N ASP A 366 -25.05 -12.13 -3.91
CA ASP A 366 -24.76 -13.38 -4.60
C ASP A 366 -23.93 -13.09 -5.85
N LEU A 367 -22.63 -13.34 -5.75
CA LEU A 367 -21.68 -13.07 -6.80
C LEU A 367 -21.97 -13.87 -8.07
N PHE A 368 -22.51 -15.09 -7.96
CA PHE A 368 -22.80 -15.90 -9.14
C PHE A 368 -24.01 -15.38 -9.89
N HIS A 369 -25.03 -14.98 -9.15
CA HIS A 369 -26.19 -14.32 -9.74
C HIS A 369 -25.74 -13.07 -10.52
N GLU A 370 -24.95 -12.21 -9.90
CA GLU A 370 -24.52 -10.95 -10.51
C GLU A 370 -23.58 -11.17 -11.70
N ILE A 371 -22.63 -12.12 -11.64
CA ILE A 371 -21.79 -12.45 -12.80
C ILE A 371 -22.61 -13.09 -13.93
N SER A 372 -23.56 -13.97 -13.61
CA SER A 372 -24.41 -14.61 -14.62
C SER A 372 -25.30 -13.59 -15.34
N ALA A 373 -25.79 -12.59 -14.61
CA ALA A 373 -26.60 -11.50 -15.15
C ALA A 373 -25.85 -10.62 -16.17
N LEU A 374 -24.51 -10.57 -16.11
CA LEU A 374 -23.71 -9.85 -17.12
C LEU A 374 -23.79 -10.51 -18.50
N GLY A 375 -24.11 -11.81 -18.57
CA GLY A 375 -24.09 -12.56 -19.82
C GLY A 375 -22.69 -12.72 -20.42
N SER A 376 -22.64 -13.09 -21.69
CA SER A 376 -21.41 -13.31 -22.44
C SER A 376 -21.56 -12.82 -23.87
N ARG A 377 -20.43 -12.67 -24.56
CA ARG A 377 -20.37 -12.29 -25.97
C ARG A 377 -19.47 -13.22 -26.74
N ASN A 378 -19.85 -13.51 -27.98
CA ASN A 378 -19.01 -14.30 -28.85
C ASN A 378 -17.82 -13.46 -29.34
N VAL A 379 -16.61 -13.96 -29.10
CA VAL A 379 -15.39 -13.43 -29.66
C VAL A 379 -14.67 -14.57 -30.39
N ASN A 380 -14.65 -14.50 -31.72
CA ASN A 380 -13.99 -15.47 -32.60
C ASN A 380 -14.42 -16.92 -32.38
N GLY A 381 -15.73 -17.14 -32.20
CA GLY A 381 -16.30 -18.46 -31.97
C GLY A 381 -16.32 -18.90 -30.50
N LYS A 382 -15.64 -18.19 -29.60
CA LYS A 382 -15.60 -18.45 -28.15
C LYS A 382 -16.58 -17.54 -27.40
N ASP A 383 -17.40 -18.07 -26.49
CA ASP A 383 -18.23 -17.24 -25.60
C ASP A 383 -17.35 -16.64 -24.51
N ILE A 384 -17.17 -15.32 -24.40
CA ILE A 384 -16.41 -14.73 -23.31
C ILE A 384 -17.36 -14.01 -22.35
N SER A 385 -17.20 -14.24 -21.05
CA SER A 385 -17.98 -13.55 -20.01
C SER A 385 -17.81 -12.04 -20.12
N ASN A 386 -18.91 -11.28 -20.06
CA ASN A 386 -18.85 -9.81 -20.10
C ASN A 386 -18.18 -9.21 -18.85
N LEU A 387 -17.97 -10.01 -17.80
CA LEU A 387 -17.12 -9.65 -16.65
C LEU A 387 -15.71 -9.23 -17.10
N ILE A 388 -15.16 -9.98 -18.06
CA ILE A 388 -13.76 -9.89 -18.44
C ILE A 388 -13.45 -8.63 -19.27
N PRO A 389 -14.24 -8.31 -20.31
CA PRO A 389 -14.10 -7.07 -21.05
C PRO A 389 -14.32 -5.82 -20.23
N ASP A 390 -15.35 -5.77 -19.41
CA ASP A 390 -15.68 -4.53 -18.71
C ASP A 390 -14.67 -4.16 -17.62
N ILE A 391 -13.92 -5.13 -17.11
CA ILE A 391 -12.91 -4.90 -16.06
C ILE A 391 -11.55 -4.50 -16.67
N PHE A 392 -11.21 -5.01 -17.85
CA PHE A 392 -9.87 -4.82 -18.44
C PHE A 392 -9.83 -4.21 -19.85
N ILE A 393 -10.98 -3.91 -20.49
CA ILE A 393 -11.07 -3.50 -21.90
C ILE A 393 -12.03 -2.31 -22.07
N THR A 394 -11.53 -1.19 -22.54
CA THR A 394 -12.36 -0.17 -23.22
C THR A 394 -12.28 -0.39 -24.73
N GLU A 395 -13.41 -0.28 -25.44
CA GLU A 395 -13.53 -0.64 -26.86
C GLU A 395 -12.81 0.26 -27.88
N GLU A 396 -12.07 1.30 -27.48
CA GLU A 396 -11.39 2.17 -28.45
C GLU A 396 -9.88 2.35 -28.21
N PRO A 397 -9.04 2.17 -29.26
CA PRO A 397 -7.65 2.62 -29.23
C PRO A 397 -7.61 4.15 -29.27
N ILE A 398 -7.09 4.79 -28.21
CA ILE A 398 -6.78 6.23 -28.25
C ILE A 398 -5.51 6.41 -29.09
N PRO A 399 -5.55 7.09 -30.25
CA PRO A 399 -4.33 7.38 -31.00
C PRO A 399 -3.46 8.34 -30.18
N ASN A 400 -2.21 7.98 -29.94
CA ASN A 400 -1.16 8.79 -29.30
C ASN A 400 -1.27 9.07 -27.79
N SER A 401 -1.92 8.18 -27.00
CA SER A 401 -1.81 8.25 -25.53
C SER A 401 -0.69 7.35 -24.99
N PRO A 402 0.17 7.81 -24.05
CA PRO A 402 1.18 6.99 -23.40
C PRO A 402 0.61 6.00 -22.37
N THR A 403 -0.72 6.03 -22.12
CA THR A 403 -1.38 5.05 -21.25
C THR A 403 -1.69 3.76 -22.01
N ILE A 404 -0.85 2.75 -21.78
CA ILE A 404 -1.02 1.39 -22.28
C ILE A 404 -2.10 0.72 -21.42
N ARG A 405 -3.25 0.37 -22.00
CA ARG A 405 -4.28 -0.47 -21.35
C ARG A 405 -4.16 -1.92 -21.84
N PRO A 406 -4.52 -2.93 -21.03
CA PRO A 406 -4.57 -4.31 -21.50
C PRO A 406 -5.62 -4.47 -22.61
N TYR A 407 -5.32 -5.24 -23.65
CA TYR A 407 -6.27 -5.57 -24.72
C TYR A 407 -6.38 -7.09 -24.84
N VAL A 408 -7.61 -7.59 -24.94
CA VAL A 408 -7.87 -8.99 -25.33
C VAL A 408 -7.68 -9.08 -26.83
N THR A 409 -6.55 -9.61 -27.28
CA THR A 409 -6.46 -10.15 -28.63
C THR A 409 -7.08 -11.53 -28.61
N ALA A 410 -8.35 -11.63 -29.00
CA ALA A 410 -9.01 -12.91 -29.17
C ALA A 410 -8.59 -13.66 -30.45
N ASP A 411 -7.55 -13.21 -31.17
CA ASP A 411 -7.09 -13.91 -32.37
C ASP A 411 -5.57 -14.09 -32.45
N SER A 412 -5.21 -15.36 -32.60
CA SER A 412 -4.09 -15.85 -33.40
C SER A 412 -2.74 -15.17 -33.21
N LEU A 413 -2.13 -15.31 -32.02
CA LEU A 413 -0.71 -15.57 -32.06
C LEU A 413 -0.54 -17.07 -32.31
N PRO A 414 0.24 -17.49 -33.34
CA PRO A 414 0.68 -18.87 -33.45
C PRO A 414 1.61 -19.11 -32.27
N PHE A 415 1.04 -19.37 -31.10
CA PHE A 415 1.84 -19.74 -29.96
C PHE A 415 2.51 -21.06 -30.33
N PRO A 416 3.82 -21.20 -30.07
CA PRO A 416 4.52 -22.43 -30.39
C PRO A 416 3.77 -23.61 -29.77
N ASN A 417 3.91 -24.81 -30.35
CA ASN A 417 3.44 -26.08 -29.78
C ASN A 417 4.15 -26.43 -28.46
N ASN A 418 4.41 -25.44 -27.61
CA ASN A 418 5.04 -25.59 -26.32
C ASN A 418 3.98 -26.12 -25.35
N PRO A 419 4.12 -27.37 -24.89
CA PRO A 419 3.19 -27.93 -23.93
C PRO A 419 3.32 -27.24 -22.56
N ASN A 420 4.41 -26.52 -22.28
CA ASN A 420 4.62 -25.77 -21.05
C ASN A 420 4.31 -24.28 -21.24
N VAL A 421 3.28 -23.79 -20.55
CA VAL A 421 2.82 -22.41 -20.63
C VAL A 421 2.95 -21.79 -19.23
N GLY A 422 3.87 -20.86 -19.02
CA GLY A 422 4.10 -20.24 -17.72
C GLY A 422 4.46 -21.22 -16.59
N GLY A 423 5.07 -22.37 -16.90
CA GLY A 423 5.37 -23.41 -15.90
C GLY A 423 4.23 -24.38 -15.62
N VAL A 424 3.08 -24.24 -16.30
CA VAL A 424 1.94 -25.15 -16.19
C VAL A 424 1.75 -25.88 -17.52
N THR A 425 1.88 -27.21 -17.52
CA THR A 425 1.82 -27.99 -18.75
C THR A 425 0.40 -28.35 -19.17
N ILE A 426 0.12 -28.24 -20.48
CA ILE A 426 -1.08 -28.77 -21.13
C ILE A 426 -0.96 -30.31 -21.17
N PRO A 427 -1.95 -31.07 -20.67
CA PRO A 427 -1.96 -32.53 -20.78
C PRO A 427 -1.93 -33.00 -22.25
N ASP A 428 -1.18 -34.06 -22.55
CA ASP A 428 -1.03 -34.59 -23.91
C ASP A 428 -2.35 -35.10 -24.51
N ASP A 429 -3.31 -35.45 -23.66
CA ASP A 429 -4.65 -35.92 -24.01
C ASP A 429 -5.71 -34.80 -24.05
N TYR A 430 -5.30 -33.53 -23.90
CA TYR A 430 -6.21 -32.39 -23.95
C TYR A 430 -6.48 -31.93 -25.39
N GLU A 431 -7.75 -31.92 -25.78
CA GLU A 431 -8.20 -31.43 -27.09
C GLU A 431 -8.90 -30.06 -26.96
N TYR A 432 -8.30 -29.00 -27.52
CA TYR A 432 -8.96 -27.69 -27.64
C TYR A 432 -10.12 -27.76 -28.65
N ARG A 433 -11.36 -27.94 -28.19
CA ARG A 433 -12.56 -27.94 -29.04
C ARG A 433 -13.27 -26.59 -28.94
N ASN A 434 -13.30 -25.85 -30.05
CA ASN A 434 -13.92 -24.52 -30.16
C ASN A 434 -15.44 -24.54 -30.41
N THR A 435 -16.11 -25.66 -30.17
CA THR A 435 -17.54 -25.83 -30.40
C THR A 435 -18.21 -26.34 -29.13
N TYR A 436 -19.15 -25.55 -28.60
CA TYR A 436 -19.87 -25.81 -27.36
C TYR A 436 -20.36 -27.26 -27.23
N GLY A 437 -20.19 -27.85 -26.05
CA GLY A 437 -21.02 -28.98 -25.63
C GLY A 437 -20.43 -29.82 -24.51
N LEU A 438 -19.15 -30.19 -24.62
CA LEU A 438 -18.43 -31.03 -23.65
C LEU A 438 -16.95 -30.61 -23.72
N ASP A 439 -16.34 -30.35 -22.56
CA ASP A 439 -14.88 -30.31 -22.34
C ASP A 439 -14.11 -28.97 -22.46
N ASP A 440 -14.78 -27.81 -22.52
CA ASP A 440 -14.11 -26.49 -22.38
C ASP A 440 -14.81 -25.66 -21.29
N PHE A 441 -14.33 -25.74 -20.05
CA PHE A 441 -14.90 -25.02 -18.90
C PHE A 441 -14.37 -23.59 -18.82
N CYS A 442 -13.22 -23.30 -19.43
CA CYS A 442 -12.72 -21.93 -19.55
C CYS A 442 -13.22 -21.19 -20.79
N THR A 443 -14.23 -21.72 -21.53
CA THR A 443 -14.78 -21.04 -22.71
C THR A 443 -15.06 -19.57 -22.40
N SER A 444 -15.62 -19.28 -21.22
CA SER A 444 -15.98 -17.93 -20.75
C SER A 444 -14.82 -16.97 -20.45
N SER A 445 -13.58 -17.34 -20.79
CA SER A 445 -12.37 -16.53 -20.61
C SER A 445 -11.41 -16.61 -21.81
N PRO A 446 -10.70 -15.53 -22.17
CA PRO A 446 -9.70 -15.57 -23.24
C PRO A 446 -8.48 -16.39 -22.79
N ASP A 447 -7.82 -17.10 -23.69
CA ASP A 447 -6.73 -18.03 -23.31
C ASP A 447 -5.39 -17.34 -22.98
N ALA A 448 -5.25 -16.08 -23.38
CA ALA A 448 -4.07 -15.27 -23.14
C ALA A 448 -4.43 -13.78 -23.04
N TRP A 449 -3.53 -13.02 -22.44
CA TRP A 449 -3.66 -11.59 -22.18
C TRP A 449 -2.38 -10.86 -22.52
N ASN A 450 -2.50 -9.61 -22.96
CA ASN A 450 -1.36 -8.69 -23.02
C ASN A 450 -1.56 -7.59 -21.97
N ILE A 451 -0.68 -7.55 -20.98
CA ILE A 451 -0.65 -6.55 -19.91
C ILE A 451 0.60 -5.72 -20.11
N LEU A 452 0.46 -4.47 -20.58
CA LEU A 452 1.57 -3.51 -20.64
C LEU A 452 2.80 -4.06 -21.41
N GLY A 453 2.57 -4.80 -22.50
CA GLY A 453 3.64 -5.44 -23.29
C GLY A 453 4.15 -6.78 -22.72
N VAL A 454 3.43 -7.36 -21.76
CA VAL A 454 3.67 -8.70 -21.22
C VAL A 454 2.56 -9.62 -21.69
N SER A 455 2.92 -10.64 -22.46
CA SER A 455 1.96 -11.68 -22.88
C SER A 455 1.90 -12.76 -21.81
N VAL A 456 0.76 -12.92 -21.16
CA VAL A 456 0.50 -13.97 -20.17
C VAL A 456 -0.45 -14.99 -20.79
N ASN A 457 -0.14 -16.29 -20.66
CA ASN A 457 -0.89 -17.35 -21.33
C ASN A 457 -1.40 -18.38 -20.30
N PHE A 458 -2.72 -18.47 -20.15
CA PHE A 458 -3.35 -19.33 -19.14
C PHE A 458 -3.79 -20.70 -19.69
N ARG A 459 -3.44 -21.03 -20.93
CA ARG A 459 -3.81 -22.30 -21.59
C ARG A 459 -3.45 -23.56 -20.80
N GLY A 460 -2.26 -23.59 -20.19
CA GLY A 460 -1.84 -24.71 -19.35
C GLY A 460 -2.70 -24.88 -18.10
N ALA A 461 -3.01 -23.76 -17.42
CA ALA A 461 -3.86 -23.75 -16.23
C ALA A 461 -5.28 -24.20 -16.57
N CYS A 462 -5.84 -23.65 -17.65
CA CYS A 462 -7.17 -23.99 -18.12
C CYS A 462 -7.29 -25.47 -18.52
N ALA A 463 -6.38 -25.98 -19.37
CA ALA A 463 -6.44 -27.37 -19.82
C ALA A 463 -6.42 -28.37 -18.65
N ARG A 464 -5.66 -28.06 -17.59
CA ARG A 464 -5.64 -28.88 -16.37
C ARG A 464 -6.95 -28.81 -15.56
N HIS A 465 -7.58 -27.64 -15.53
CA HIS A 465 -8.88 -27.44 -14.89
C HIS A 465 -9.96 -28.26 -15.60
N ASP A 466 -10.03 -28.15 -16.92
CA ASP A 466 -10.99 -28.89 -17.74
C ASP A 466 -10.85 -30.40 -17.54
N MET A 467 -9.62 -30.92 -17.64
CA MET A 467 -9.35 -32.34 -17.43
C MET A 467 -9.68 -32.79 -16.00
N CYS A 468 -9.54 -31.92 -15.01
CA CYS A 468 -9.96 -32.20 -13.64
C CYS A 468 -11.48 -32.35 -13.57
N TYR A 469 -12.22 -31.41 -14.13
CA TYR A 469 -13.69 -31.45 -14.19
C TYR A 469 -14.21 -32.69 -14.92
N ILE A 470 -13.61 -33.05 -16.04
CA ILE A 470 -13.97 -34.25 -16.82
C ILE A 470 -13.80 -35.51 -15.97
N ARG A 471 -12.66 -35.63 -15.26
CA ARG A 471 -12.41 -36.77 -14.36
C ARG A 471 -13.45 -36.85 -13.25
N VAL A 472 -13.78 -35.72 -12.63
CA VAL A 472 -14.80 -35.67 -11.57
C VAL A 472 -16.18 -36.04 -12.11
N ARG A 473 -16.58 -35.54 -13.29
CA ARG A 473 -17.85 -35.90 -13.94
C ARG A 473 -17.93 -37.39 -14.27
N ASN A 474 -16.85 -37.97 -14.79
CA ASN A 474 -16.78 -39.39 -15.12
C ASN A 474 -16.83 -40.28 -13.86
N GLN A 475 -16.21 -39.83 -12.78
CA GLN A 475 -16.20 -40.56 -11.51
C GLN A 475 -17.52 -40.42 -10.73
N TYR A 476 -18.19 -39.28 -10.83
CA TYR A 476 -19.43 -38.94 -10.11
C TYR A 476 -20.50 -38.39 -11.08
N PRO A 477 -21.18 -39.25 -11.86
CA PRO A 477 -21.99 -38.80 -13.01
C PRO A 477 -23.34 -38.16 -12.66
N THR A 478 -23.89 -38.38 -11.46
CA THR A 478 -25.23 -37.87 -11.10
C THR A 478 -25.19 -36.46 -10.48
N GLU A 479 -25.99 -35.55 -11.04
CA GLU A 479 -26.08 -34.13 -10.65
C GLU A 479 -27.33 -33.80 -9.81
N THR A 480 -28.23 -34.78 -9.61
CA THR A 480 -29.46 -34.55 -8.84
C THR A 480 -29.14 -34.22 -7.38
N GLN A 481 -29.81 -33.21 -6.81
CA GLN A 481 -29.61 -32.81 -5.40
C GLN A 481 -29.80 -33.99 -4.43
N ASP A 482 -30.65 -34.95 -4.79
CA ASP A 482 -30.95 -36.15 -3.99
C ASP A 482 -29.90 -37.28 -4.14
N SER A 483 -28.89 -37.12 -4.99
CA SER A 483 -27.82 -38.10 -5.13
C SER A 483 -26.88 -38.02 -3.93
N VAL A 484 -26.58 -39.18 -3.34
CA VAL A 484 -25.53 -39.33 -2.30
C VAL A 484 -24.16 -38.87 -2.82
N PHE A 485 -23.93 -38.89 -4.14
CA PHE A 485 -22.70 -38.42 -4.76
C PHE A 485 -22.66 -36.90 -4.99
N ALA A 486 -23.79 -36.19 -4.93
CA ALA A 486 -23.82 -34.76 -5.22
C ALA A 486 -22.92 -33.92 -4.29
N PRO A 487 -22.89 -34.14 -2.95
CA PRO A 487 -21.96 -33.43 -2.07
C PRO A 487 -20.49 -33.73 -2.40
N VAL A 488 -20.16 -34.99 -2.70
CA VAL A 488 -18.79 -35.41 -3.02
C VAL A 488 -18.34 -34.83 -4.35
N ARG A 489 -19.20 -34.85 -5.37
CA ARG A 489 -18.94 -34.24 -6.68
C ARG A 489 -18.65 -32.74 -6.53
N ARG A 490 -19.47 -32.02 -5.76
CA ARG A 490 -19.27 -30.59 -5.47
C ARG A 490 -17.91 -30.33 -4.85
N GLU A 491 -17.55 -31.09 -3.82
CA GLU A 491 -16.25 -30.93 -3.15
C GLU A 491 -15.07 -31.17 -4.10
N ARG A 492 -15.16 -32.19 -4.96
CA ARG A 492 -14.10 -32.46 -5.95
C ARG A 492 -13.98 -31.38 -7.03
N MET A 493 -15.09 -30.76 -7.43
CA MET A 493 -15.05 -29.62 -8.35
C MET A 493 -14.40 -28.38 -7.69
N ARG A 494 -14.67 -28.15 -6.40
CA ARG A 494 -14.00 -27.09 -5.61
C ARG A 494 -12.49 -27.28 -5.55
N GLU A 495 -12.04 -28.52 -5.37
CA GLU A 495 -10.60 -28.85 -5.43
C GLU A 495 -10.01 -28.50 -6.81
N CYS A 496 -10.72 -28.77 -7.91
CA CYS A 496 -10.27 -28.40 -9.25
C CYS A 496 -10.12 -26.87 -9.41
N ASP A 497 -11.08 -26.07 -8.92
CA ASP A 497 -11.02 -24.61 -8.96
C ASP A 497 -9.88 -24.02 -8.14
N THR A 498 -9.65 -24.61 -6.97
CA THR A 498 -8.53 -24.22 -6.09
C THR A 498 -7.19 -24.45 -6.80
N VAL A 499 -7.04 -25.60 -7.47
CA VAL A 499 -5.84 -25.92 -8.25
C VAL A 499 -5.72 -25.00 -9.46
N PHE A 500 -6.82 -24.66 -10.12
CA PHE A 500 -6.83 -23.74 -11.25
C PHE A 500 -6.33 -22.35 -10.86
N TYR A 501 -6.84 -21.79 -9.77
CA TYR A 501 -6.37 -20.52 -9.20
C TYR A 501 -4.85 -20.54 -8.94
N ALA A 502 -4.34 -21.59 -8.29
CA ALA A 502 -2.92 -21.75 -8.01
C ALA A 502 -2.06 -21.85 -9.28
N HIS A 503 -2.56 -22.55 -10.31
CA HIS A 503 -1.87 -22.63 -11.60
C HIS A 503 -1.80 -21.28 -12.31
N MET A 504 -2.86 -20.47 -12.29
CA MET A 504 -2.80 -19.13 -12.88
C MET A 504 -1.81 -18.21 -12.14
N GLY A 505 -1.73 -18.30 -10.81
CA GLY A 505 -0.69 -17.62 -10.03
C GLY A 505 0.72 -18.05 -10.44
N THR A 506 0.94 -19.35 -10.67
CA THR A 506 2.21 -19.89 -11.18
C THR A 506 2.57 -19.30 -12.54
N VAL A 507 1.61 -19.27 -13.46
CA VAL A 507 1.78 -18.65 -14.79
C VAL A 507 2.20 -17.20 -14.64
N CYS A 508 1.49 -16.41 -13.83
CA CYS A 508 1.83 -15.02 -13.61
C CYS A 508 3.24 -14.82 -13.09
N ILE A 509 3.65 -15.56 -12.04
CA ILE A 509 4.99 -15.45 -11.45
C ILE A 509 6.08 -15.75 -12.49
N ASN A 510 5.89 -16.80 -13.29
CA ASN A 510 6.89 -17.24 -14.25
C ASN A 510 6.97 -16.34 -15.50
N GLU A 511 5.83 -15.91 -16.04
CA GLU A 511 5.78 -15.07 -17.25
C GLU A 511 6.15 -13.60 -16.96
N THR A 512 6.09 -13.18 -15.70
CA THR A 512 6.45 -11.81 -15.27
C THR A 512 7.79 -11.75 -14.53
N VAL A 513 8.60 -12.82 -14.52
CA VAL A 513 9.85 -12.89 -13.74
C VAL A 513 10.82 -11.74 -14.06
N ASP A 514 10.98 -11.39 -15.35
CA ASP A 514 11.85 -10.29 -15.81
C ASP A 514 11.16 -8.91 -15.73
N LYS A 515 9.89 -8.89 -15.35
CA LYS A 515 9.02 -7.70 -15.28
C LYS A 515 8.19 -7.77 -14.00
N ALA A 516 8.86 -7.91 -12.85
CA ALA A 516 8.20 -8.11 -11.56
C ALA A 516 7.13 -7.05 -11.26
N TRP A 517 7.29 -5.82 -11.77
CA TRP A 517 6.30 -4.75 -11.68
C TRP A 517 4.93 -5.12 -12.30
N ALA A 518 4.88 -6.04 -13.27
CA ALA A 518 3.64 -6.50 -13.92
C ALA A 518 2.96 -7.67 -13.18
N THR A 519 3.64 -8.31 -12.21
CA THR A 519 3.11 -9.47 -11.48
C THR A 519 1.80 -9.16 -10.74
N PRO A 520 1.66 -8.05 -9.98
CA PRO A 520 0.42 -7.77 -9.26
C PRO A 520 -0.78 -7.62 -10.20
N THR A 521 -0.62 -6.87 -11.30
CA THR A 521 -1.66 -6.70 -12.32
C THR A 521 -2.00 -8.04 -13.00
N CYS A 522 -1.01 -8.90 -13.24
CA CYS A 522 -1.27 -10.24 -13.76
C CYS A 522 -2.12 -11.06 -12.80
N ILE A 523 -1.81 -11.03 -11.50
CA ILE A 523 -2.55 -11.79 -10.50
C ILE A 523 -4.00 -11.26 -10.38
N GLU A 524 -4.22 -9.95 -10.45
CA GLU A 524 -5.57 -9.37 -10.50
C GLU A 524 -6.37 -9.84 -11.72
N VAL A 525 -5.74 -9.87 -12.90
CA VAL A 525 -6.35 -10.43 -14.13
C VAL A 525 -6.64 -11.92 -13.96
N ALA A 526 -5.71 -12.69 -13.41
CA ALA A 526 -5.89 -14.11 -13.13
C ALA A 526 -7.07 -14.38 -12.18
N HIS A 527 -7.26 -13.54 -11.16
CA HIS A 527 -8.38 -13.67 -10.23
C HIS A 527 -9.73 -13.39 -10.91
N THR A 528 -9.77 -12.40 -11.78
CA THR A 528 -10.99 -12.08 -12.55
C THR A 528 -11.30 -13.18 -13.56
N TYR A 529 -10.27 -13.69 -14.24
CA TYR A 529 -10.38 -14.85 -15.13
C TYR A 529 -10.97 -16.03 -14.37
N TRP A 530 -10.36 -16.38 -13.24
CA TRP A 530 -10.82 -17.46 -12.37
C TRP A 530 -12.30 -17.29 -12.03
N GLY A 531 -12.67 -16.09 -11.58
CA GLY A 531 -14.04 -15.73 -11.25
C GLY A 531 -15.03 -15.94 -12.39
N ALA A 532 -14.68 -15.50 -13.59
CA ALA A 532 -15.50 -15.66 -14.78
C ALA A 532 -15.74 -17.14 -15.15
N VAL A 533 -14.71 -17.98 -15.01
CA VAL A 533 -14.80 -19.43 -15.26
C VAL A 533 -15.69 -20.10 -14.22
N VAL A 534 -15.36 -19.94 -12.93
CA VAL A 534 -16.07 -20.62 -11.84
C VAL A 534 -17.54 -20.24 -11.82
N ALA A 535 -17.86 -18.96 -12.04
CA ALA A 535 -19.23 -18.49 -12.02
C ALA A 535 -20.12 -19.07 -13.13
N ARG A 536 -19.57 -19.32 -14.31
CA ARG A 536 -20.31 -19.97 -15.41
C ARG A 536 -20.73 -21.40 -15.06
N HIS A 537 -19.99 -22.04 -14.16
CA HIS A 537 -20.20 -23.42 -13.74
C HIS A 537 -20.90 -23.54 -12.38
N HIS A 538 -21.51 -22.48 -11.86
CA HIS A 538 -22.16 -22.43 -10.54
C HIS A 538 -23.21 -23.53 -10.32
N LYS A 539 -23.87 -24.05 -11.38
CA LYS A 539 -24.80 -25.19 -11.27
C LYS A 539 -24.14 -26.46 -10.74
N ASN A 540 -22.83 -26.60 -10.92
CA ASN A 540 -22.04 -27.68 -10.31
C ASN A 540 -21.76 -27.44 -8.81
N TYR A 541 -22.11 -26.28 -8.23
CA TYR A 541 -21.87 -25.85 -6.84
C TYR A 541 -23.17 -25.74 -6.04
N PHE A 542 -24.20 -25.17 -6.64
CA PHE A 542 -25.53 -25.02 -6.06
C PHE A 542 -26.45 -25.87 -6.91
N GLY A 543 -26.86 -27.03 -6.40
CA GLY A 543 -27.73 -27.93 -7.15
C GLY A 543 -28.96 -27.15 -7.62
N ILE A 544 -29.44 -27.44 -8.85
CA ILE A 544 -30.51 -26.74 -9.59
C ILE A 544 -31.44 -25.96 -8.65
N VAL A 545 -31.14 -24.68 -8.44
CA VAL A 545 -32.09 -23.77 -7.81
C VAL A 545 -33.10 -23.45 -8.90
N GLY A 546 -34.36 -23.82 -8.68
CA GLY A 546 -35.41 -23.77 -9.69
C GLY A 546 -35.47 -22.44 -10.43
N GLU A 547 -35.57 -22.55 -11.76
CA GLU A 547 -35.98 -21.45 -12.65
C GLU A 547 -37.37 -20.91 -12.31
#